data_AF-A0A0N8KQ63-F1
#
_entry.id   AF-A0A0N8KQ63-F1
#
_cell.length_a   1.000
_cell.length_b   1.000
_cell.length_c   1.000
_cell.angle_alpha   90.00
_cell.angle_beta   90.00
_cell.angle_gamma   90.00
#
_symmetry.space_group_name_H-M   'P 1'
#
loop_
_entity.id
_entity.type
_entity.pdbx_description
1 polymer ?
#
loop_
_entity_poly.entity_id
_entity_poly.type
_entity_poly.pdbx_seq_one_letter_code
_entity_poly.pdbx_strand_id
1 'polypeptide(L)'
;MKEDRKRKLENKVALVTGSSRGIGRAIAIKLAEEGADVVINYQNAKDHARMVSKLIDAWEWQIPWERLLKRSGKWNVRNMQRKYPT
;
A
#
# COMPACT_ATOMS: atom_id res chain seq x y z
N MET A 1 15.69 19.46 -20.34
CA MET A 1 15.18 19.65 -18.97
C MET A 1 14.10 18.59 -18.74
N LYS A 2 14.37 17.57 -17.91
CA LYS A 2 13.31 16.64 -17.47
C LYS A 2 12.69 17.30 -16.25
N GLU A 3 11.40 17.63 -16.32
CA GLU A 3 10.63 18.10 -15.17
C GLU A 3 10.79 17.04 -14.06
N ASP A 4 11.34 17.42 -12.90
CA ASP A 4 11.32 16.59 -11.71
C ASP A 4 9.85 16.40 -11.32
N ARG A 5 9.24 15.29 -11.77
CA ARG A 5 7.86 14.94 -11.41
C ARG A 5 7.82 14.62 -9.92
N LYS A 6 7.69 15.67 -9.11
CA LYS A 6 7.48 15.60 -7.68
C LYS A 6 6.17 14.88 -7.44
N ARG A 7 6.24 13.64 -6.94
CA ARG A 7 5.08 12.85 -6.55
C ARG A 7 4.37 13.58 -5.42
N LYS A 8 3.16 14.08 -5.66
CA LYS A 8 2.47 15.04 -4.78
C LYS A 8 2.20 14.49 -3.39
N LEU A 9 2.11 13.17 -3.24
CA LEU A 9 1.73 12.49 -2.01
C LEU A 9 2.86 11.64 -1.42
N GLU A 10 4.10 11.87 -1.84
CA GLU A 10 5.25 11.16 -1.30
C GLU A 10 5.32 11.31 0.24
N ASN A 11 5.58 10.19 0.93
CA ASN A 11 5.59 10.07 2.39
C ASN A 11 4.23 10.32 3.08
N LYS A 12 3.12 10.32 2.35
CA LYS A 12 1.76 10.36 2.93
C LYS A 12 1.16 8.97 3.00
N VAL A 13 0.26 8.77 3.96
CA VAL A 13 -0.53 7.55 4.10
C VAL A 13 -1.99 7.88 3.78
N ALA A 14 -2.63 7.09 2.94
CA ALA A 14 -4.04 7.26 2.57
C ALA A 14 -4.85 5.99 2.89
N LEU A 15 -5.91 6.14 3.69
CA LEU A 15 -6.90 5.09 3.92
C LEU A 15 -8.06 5.27 2.95
N VAL A 16 -8.34 4.25 2.13
CA VAL A 16 -9.46 4.28 1.18
C VAL A 16 -10.46 3.19 1.52
N THR A 17 -11.66 3.59 1.92
CA THR A 17 -12.79 2.68 2.17
C THR A 17 -13.42 2.23 0.85
N GLY A 18 -13.88 0.97 0.80
CA GLY A 18 -14.48 0.40 -0.42
C GLY A 18 -13.50 0.30 -1.60
N SER A 19 -12.19 0.24 -1.33
CA SER A 19 -11.13 0.29 -2.35
C SER A 19 -10.93 -0.99 -3.15
N SER A 20 -11.70 -2.03 -2.86
CA SER A 20 -11.66 -3.29 -3.62
C SER A 20 -12.23 -3.17 -5.04
N ARG A 21 -13.09 -2.18 -5.35
CA ARG A 21 -13.79 -2.08 -6.64
C ARG A 21 -14.23 -0.67 -6.99
N GLY A 22 -14.71 -0.51 -8.22
CA GLY A 22 -15.33 0.73 -8.72
C GLY A 22 -14.44 1.95 -8.52
N ILE A 23 -15.05 3.03 -8.03
CA ILE A 23 -14.39 4.32 -7.81
C ILE A 23 -13.30 4.21 -6.72
N GLY A 24 -13.56 3.49 -5.63
CA GLY A 24 -12.60 3.33 -4.54
C GLY A 24 -11.29 2.70 -5.01
N ARG A 25 -11.36 1.72 -5.92
CA ARG A 25 -10.17 1.13 -6.56
C ARG A 25 -9.41 2.16 -7.40
N ALA A 26 -10.11 2.91 -8.23
CA ALA A 26 -9.48 3.92 -9.08
C ALA A 26 -8.77 5.00 -8.25
N ILE A 27 -9.39 5.44 -7.15
CA ILE A 27 -8.79 6.38 -6.20
C ILE A 27 -7.55 5.77 -5.55
N ALA A 28 -7.62 4.54 -5.04
CA ALA A 28 -6.50 3.88 -4.39
C ALA A 28 -5.27 3.77 -5.32
N ILE A 29 -5.48 3.38 -6.57
CA ILE A 29 -4.41 3.32 -7.58
C ILE A 29 -3.84 4.72 -7.83
N LYS A 30 -4.70 5.72 -8.04
CA LYS A 30 -4.25 7.08 -8.34
C LYS A 30 -3.43 7.68 -7.19
N LEU A 31 -3.82 7.44 -5.94
CA LEU A 31 -3.07 7.91 -4.77
C LEU A 31 -1.69 7.24 -4.68
N ALA A 32 -1.61 5.95 -5.01
CA ALA A 32 -0.35 5.22 -5.06
C ALA A 32 0.58 5.74 -6.18
N GLU A 33 0.05 6.03 -7.37
CA GLU A 33 0.80 6.65 -8.47
C GLU A 33 1.42 7.99 -8.07
N GLU A 34 0.70 8.77 -7.26
CA GLU A 34 1.16 10.05 -6.71
C GLU A 34 2.11 9.88 -5.51
N GLY A 35 2.49 8.65 -5.14
CA GLY A 35 3.51 8.32 -4.15
C GLY A 35 3.02 8.07 -2.72
N ALA A 36 1.71 7.90 -2.51
CA ALA A 36 1.17 7.60 -1.17
C ALA A 36 1.32 6.11 -0.79
N ASP A 37 1.53 5.86 0.50
CA ASP A 37 1.31 4.54 1.12
C ASP A 37 -0.22 4.33 1.26
N VAL A 38 -0.81 3.38 0.54
CA VAL A 38 -2.28 3.22 0.51
C VAL A 38 -2.73 2.01 1.34
N VAL A 39 -3.68 2.24 2.24
CA VAL A 39 -4.36 1.18 3.01
C VAL A 39 -5.68 0.81 2.32
N ILE A 40 -5.77 -0.46 1.90
CA ILE A 40 -6.94 -1.00 1.24
C ILE A 40 -7.94 -1.54 2.26
N ASN A 41 -9.15 -0.99 2.28
CA ASN A 41 -10.26 -1.43 3.13
C ASN A 41 -11.43 -1.97 2.29
N TYR A 42 -11.99 -3.08 2.74
CA TYR A 42 -13.11 -3.79 2.11
C TYR A 42 -13.91 -4.56 3.16
N GLN A 43 -15.18 -4.87 2.86
CA GLN A 43 -16.02 -5.71 3.71
C GLN A 43 -16.00 -7.17 3.25
N ASN A 44 -16.53 -7.49 2.06
CA ASN A 44 -16.73 -8.87 1.60
C ASN A 44 -15.99 -9.22 0.29
N ALA A 45 -14.96 -8.47 -0.09
CA ALA A 45 -14.31 -8.57 -1.40
C ALA A 45 -12.79 -8.77 -1.29
N LYS A 46 -12.38 -9.83 -0.61
CA LYS A 46 -10.97 -10.14 -0.28
C LYS A 46 -10.09 -10.32 -1.53
N ASP A 47 -10.56 -11.06 -2.52
CA ASP A 47 -9.76 -11.34 -3.71
C ASP A 47 -9.59 -10.10 -4.59
N HIS A 48 -10.65 -9.29 -4.71
CA HIS A 48 -10.57 -8.00 -5.38
C HIS A 48 -9.58 -7.05 -4.67
N ALA A 49 -9.62 -7.00 -3.33
CA ALA A 49 -8.66 -6.19 -2.57
C ALA A 49 -7.21 -6.67 -2.75
N ARG A 50 -6.98 -7.99 -2.82
CA ARG A 50 -5.65 -8.56 -3.14
C ARG A 50 -5.18 -8.17 -4.53
N MET A 51 -6.07 -8.20 -5.54
CA MET A 51 -5.72 -7.74 -6.88
C MET A 51 -5.32 -6.27 -6.88
N VAL A 52 -6.05 -5.42 -6.14
CA VAL A 52 -5.70 -3.99 -6.03
C VAL A 52 -4.34 -3.80 -5.34
N SER A 53 -4.06 -4.54 -4.27
CA SER A 53 -2.72 -4.53 -3.65
C SER A 53 -1.65 -4.87 -4.68
N LYS A 54 -1.80 -5.98 -5.42
CA LYS A 54 -0.85 -6.37 -6.46
C LYS A 54 -0.68 -5.31 -7.55
N LEU A 55 -1.75 -4.62 -7.94
CA LEU A 55 -1.69 -3.54 -8.92
C LEU A 55 -0.92 -2.32 -8.39
N ILE A 56 -0.98 -2.06 -7.08
CA ILE A 56 -0.24 -1.00 -6.41
C ILE A 56 1.21 -1.41 -6.15
N ASP A 57 1.45 -2.68 -5.81
CA ASP A 57 2.78 -3.25 -5.50
C ASP A 57 3.60 -3.57 -6.77
N ALA A 58 2.91 -3.79 -7.91
CA ALA A 58 3.56 -3.94 -9.22
C ALA A 58 4.28 -2.65 -9.66
N TRP A 59 3.98 -1.52 -9.03
CA TRP A 59 4.84 -0.36 -9.07
C TRP A 59 6.02 -0.68 -8.16
N GLU A 60 7.17 -0.96 -8.75
CA GLU A 60 8.42 -1.37 -8.10
C GLU A 60 8.67 -0.60 -6.79
N TRP A 61 8.14 -1.15 -5.69
CA TRP A 61 8.17 -0.52 -4.38
C TRP A 61 9.58 -0.77 -3.85
N GLN A 62 10.45 0.20 -4.02
CA GLN A 62 11.80 0.19 -3.44
C GLN A 62 11.78 0.43 -1.92
N ILE A 63 10.70 0.06 -1.24
CA ILE A 63 10.49 0.31 0.18
C ILE A 63 10.35 -1.04 0.91
N PRO A 64 11.42 -1.51 1.57
CA PRO A 64 11.40 -2.79 2.27
C PRO A 64 10.36 -2.80 3.40
N TRP A 65 9.70 -3.95 3.60
CA TRP A 65 8.69 -4.17 4.65
C TRP A 65 9.25 -3.86 6.06
N GLU A 66 10.57 -3.90 6.26
CA GLU A 66 11.20 -3.46 7.52
C GLU A 66 10.99 -1.97 7.83
N ARG A 67 10.81 -1.11 6.81
CA ARG A 67 10.59 0.33 6.99
C ARG A 67 9.20 0.63 7.57
N LEU A 68 8.21 -0.20 7.26
CA LEU A 68 6.84 -0.09 7.80
C LEU A 68 6.79 -0.53 9.27
N LEU A 69 7.52 -1.59 9.63
CA LEU A 69 7.56 -2.11 11.00
C LEU A 69 8.20 -1.11 11.97
N LYS A 70 9.28 -0.44 11.57
CA LYS A 70 9.98 0.56 12.40
C LYS A 70 9.13 1.78 12.76
N ARG A 71 8.14 2.17 11.94
CA ARG A 71 7.23 3.31 12.22
C ARG A 71 6.11 2.97 13.21
N SER A 72 5.77 1.71 13.37
CA SER A 72 4.56 1.32 14.12
C SER A 72 4.75 1.15 15.63
N GLY A 73 5.99 1.09 16.14
CA GLY A 73 6.31 0.96 17.56
C GLY A 73 5.70 -0.26 18.30
N LYS A 74 4.94 -1.12 17.62
CA LYS A 74 4.09 -2.16 18.22
C LYS A 74 4.36 -3.57 17.72
N TRP A 75 5.33 -3.78 16.82
CA TRP A 75 5.55 -5.10 16.22
C TRP A 75 7.05 -5.45 16.10
N ASN A 76 7.48 -6.49 16.83
CA ASN A 76 8.82 -7.05 16.77
C ASN A 76 8.87 -8.21 15.77
N VAL A 77 9.85 -8.18 14.86
CA VAL A 77 10.13 -9.16 13.79
C VAL A 77 10.18 -10.62 14.28
N ARG A 78 10.55 -10.87 15.54
CA ARG A 78 10.62 -12.23 16.11
C ARG A 78 9.27 -12.95 16.16
N ASN A 79 8.15 -12.23 16.28
CA ASN A 79 6.82 -12.86 16.30
C ASN A 79 6.27 -13.14 14.89
N MET A 80 6.93 -12.64 13.84
CA MET A 80 6.43 -12.68 12.47
C MET A 80 6.83 -13.97 11.73
N GLN A 81 8.07 -14.44 11.93
CA GLN A 81 8.58 -15.71 11.38
C GLN A 81 7.79 -16.94 11.85
N ARG A 82 7.06 -16.82 12.98
CA ARG A 82 6.26 -17.92 13.53
C ARG A 82 4.91 -18.13 12.83
N LYS A 83 4.39 -17.10 12.15
CA LYS A 83 3.04 -17.14 11.53
C LYS A 83 3.08 -17.34 10.01
N TYR A 84 4.20 -16.99 9.38
CA TYR A 84 4.43 -17.20 7.95
C TYR A 84 5.83 -17.79 7.74
N PRO A 85 6.04 -19.08 8.04
CA PRO A 85 7.23 -19.76 7.56
C PRO A 85 7.20 -19.77 6.02
N THR A 86 8.34 -19.49 5.43
CA THR A 86 8.59 -19.62 3.97
C THR A 86 8.25 -21.00 3.46
#